data_AF-A0A094DPA6-F1
#
_entry.id   AF-A0A094DPA6-F1
#
_cell.length_a   1.000
_cell.length_b   1.000
_cell.length_c   1.000
_cell.angle_alpha   90.00
_cell.angle_beta   90.00
_cell.angle_gamma   90.00
#
_symmetry.space_group_name_H-M   'P 1'
#
loop_
_entity.id
_entity.type
_entity.pdbx_description
1 polymer ?
#
loop_
_entity_poly.entity_id
_entity_poly.type
_entity_poly.pdbx_seq_one_letter_code
_entity_poly.pdbx_strand_id
1 'polypeptide(L)'
;MNHNCLLTPNPNLNEKFKEIIGELASMMGHFAAALLQISHLEVANALIAYSSVTKDPVKRGRRSLVYIYCMVFGTKEERDYILTLTQNAHNNVADISPEVDDPELQRWVIATIY
;
A
#
# COMPACT_ATOMS: atom_id res chain seq x y z
N MET A 1 30.90 -4.47 -43.04
CA MET A 1 30.27 -3.59 -42.04
C MET A 1 30.03 -4.42 -40.80
N ASN A 2 30.80 -4.20 -39.74
CA ASN A 2 30.75 -5.02 -38.53
C ASN A 2 29.66 -4.49 -37.59
N HIS A 3 28.57 -5.25 -37.45
CA HIS A 3 27.54 -5.04 -36.44
C HIS A 3 27.99 -5.61 -35.09
N ASN A 4 29.01 -5.01 -34.47
CA ASN A 4 29.37 -5.29 -33.08
C ASN A 4 28.85 -4.14 -32.20
N CYS A 5 27.53 -4.07 -32.04
CA CYS A 5 26.94 -3.34 -30.93
C CYS A 5 27.05 -4.23 -29.69
N LEU A 6 28.25 -4.29 -29.11
CA LEU A 6 28.44 -4.91 -27.80
C LEU A 6 27.70 -4.03 -26.79
N LEU A 7 26.53 -4.49 -26.35
CA LEU A 7 25.88 -4.00 -25.14
C LEU A 7 26.90 -4.15 -24.01
N THR A 8 27.54 -3.05 -23.64
CA THR A 8 28.39 -3.05 -22.45
C THR A 8 27.49 -3.41 -21.26
N PRO A 9 27.82 -4.45 -20.48
CA PRO A 9 27.02 -4.81 -19.32
C PRO A 9 26.93 -3.59 -18.41
N ASN A 10 25.71 -3.15 -18.10
CA ASN A 10 25.53 -2.05 -17.16
C ASN A 10 26.15 -2.49 -15.82
N PRO A 11 27.19 -1.82 -15.31
CA PRO A 11 27.87 -2.24 -14.09
C PRO A 11 26.94 -2.23 -12.87
N ASN A 12 25.83 -1.51 -12.95
CA ASN A 12 24.80 -1.43 -11.92
C ASN A 12 23.60 -2.37 -12.19
N LEU A 13 23.69 -3.30 -13.15
CA LEU A 13 22.58 -4.21 -13.49
C LEU A 13 22.13 -5.03 -12.27
N ASN A 14 23.08 -5.52 -11.47
CA ASN A 14 22.77 -6.26 -10.25
C ASN A 14 22.08 -5.38 -9.20
N GLU A 15 22.48 -4.12 -9.06
CA GLU A 15 21.84 -3.19 -8.13
C GLU A 15 20.42 -2.82 -8.58
N LYS A 16 20.22 -2.55 -9.87
CA LYS A 16 18.88 -2.35 -10.44
C LYS A 16 18.00 -3.59 -10.30
N PHE A 17 18.57 -4.78 -10.46
CA PHE A 17 17.82 -6.03 -10.29
C PHE A 17 17.39 -6.21 -8.83
N LYS A 18 18.29 -5.95 -7.87
CA LYS A 18 17.95 -5.96 -6.44
C LYS A 18 16.90 -4.91 -6.08
N GLU A 19 16.98 -3.72 -6.64
CA GLU A 19 16.00 -2.64 -6.46
C GLU A 19 14.61 -3.08 -6.92
N ILE A 20 14.49 -3.57 -8.16
CA ILE A 20 13.22 -4.08 -8.71
C ILE A 20 12.67 -5.23 -7.88
N ILE A 21 13.50 -6.21 -7.52
CA ILE A 21 13.07 -7.35 -6.70
C ILE A 21 12.67 -6.91 -5.29
N GLY A 22 13.38 -5.93 -4.72
CA GLY A 22 13.05 -5.33 -3.42
C GLY A 22 11.69 -4.65 -3.43
N GLU A 23 11.39 -3.82 -4.43
CA GLU A 23 10.06 -3.22 -4.63
C GLU A 23 8.97 -4.28 -4.78
N LEU A 24 9.24 -5.33 -5.56
CA LEU A 24 8.30 -6.42 -5.79
C LEU A 24 8.04 -7.24 -4.52
N ALA A 25 9.08 -7.50 -3.73
CA ALA A 25 8.97 -8.19 -2.45
C ALA A 25 8.18 -7.36 -1.43
N SER A 26 8.44 -6.05 -1.31
CA SER A 26 7.64 -5.15 -0.49
C SER A 26 6.18 -5.10 -0.95
N MET A 27 5.94 -5.06 -2.25
CA MET A 27 4.58 -5.11 -2.81
C MET A 27 3.87 -6.44 -2.49
N MET A 28 4.57 -7.57 -2.53
CA MET A 28 4.00 -8.87 -2.18
C MET A 28 3.73 -9.03 -0.68
N GLY A 29 4.59 -8.47 0.19
CA GLY A 29 4.37 -8.42 1.64
C GLY A 29 3.02 -7.81 2.00
N HIS A 30 2.61 -6.78 1.24
CA HIS A 30 1.32 -6.13 1.42
C HIS A 30 0.11 -7.05 1.18
N PHE A 31 0.18 -8.04 0.30
CA PHE A 31 -0.93 -8.98 0.10
C PHE A 31 -1.15 -9.88 1.31
N ALA A 32 -0.07 -10.33 1.94
CA ALA A 32 -0.16 -11.14 3.15
C ALA A 32 -0.61 -10.28 4.36
N ALA A 33 -0.14 -9.03 4.45
CA ALA A 33 -0.69 -8.05 5.40
C ALA A 33 -2.21 -7.84 5.19
N ALA A 34 -2.67 -7.71 3.95
CA ALA A 34 -4.10 -7.57 3.65
C ALA A 34 -4.93 -8.77 4.09
N LEU A 35 -4.40 -10.00 3.95
CA LEU A 35 -5.06 -11.21 4.46
C LEU A 35 -5.16 -11.22 6.00
N LEU A 36 -4.13 -10.75 6.70
CA LEU A 36 -4.17 -10.58 8.15
C LEU A 36 -5.19 -9.50 8.56
N GLN A 37 -5.23 -8.38 7.84
CA GLN A 37 -6.16 -7.29 8.13
C GLN A 37 -7.62 -7.76 8.07
N ILE A 38 -8.00 -8.49 7.01
CA ILE A 38 -9.35 -9.02 6.85
C ILE A 38 -9.66 -10.24 7.74
N SER A 39 -8.69 -10.72 8.52
CA SER A 39 -8.98 -11.73 9.56
C SER A 39 -9.75 -11.14 10.74
N HIS A 40 -9.76 -9.81 10.89
CA HIS A 40 -10.66 -9.11 11.80
C HIS A 40 -12.00 -8.84 11.11
N LEU A 41 -13.10 -9.36 11.67
CA LEU A 41 -14.42 -9.36 11.03
C LEU A 41 -14.92 -7.94 10.69
N GLU A 42 -14.76 -6.99 11.60
CA GLU A 42 -15.21 -5.61 11.39
C GLU A 42 -14.42 -4.92 10.26
N VAL A 43 -13.11 -5.17 10.19
CA VAL A 43 -12.26 -4.66 9.10
C VAL A 43 -12.69 -5.28 7.77
N ALA A 44 -12.93 -6.58 7.73
CA ALA A 44 -13.40 -7.26 6.53
C ALA A 44 -14.74 -6.70 6.03
N ASN A 45 -15.70 -6.51 6.94
CA ASN A 45 -17.02 -5.97 6.61
C ASN A 45 -16.93 -4.55 6.05
N ALA A 46 -16.18 -3.65 6.71
CA ALA A 46 -15.98 -2.29 6.24
C ALA A 46 -15.29 -2.26 4.86
N LEU A 47 -14.29 -3.12 4.64
CA LEU A 47 -13.56 -3.19 3.38
C LEU A 47 -14.43 -3.71 2.24
N ILE A 48 -15.24 -4.75 2.48
CA ILE A 48 -16.12 -5.33 1.46
C ILE A 48 -17.26 -4.37 1.09
N ALA A 49 -17.82 -3.66 2.07
CA ALA A 49 -18.96 -2.77 1.87
C ALA A 49 -18.57 -1.44 1.23
N TYR A 50 -17.44 -0.84 1.64
CA TYR A 50 -17.15 0.57 1.35
C TYR A 50 -15.85 0.84 0.59
N SER A 51 -15.05 -0.20 0.30
CA SER A 51 -13.82 -0.07 -0.50
C SER A 51 -13.99 -0.69 -1.89
N SER A 52 -13.08 -0.33 -2.81
CA SER A 52 -12.99 -0.96 -4.13
C SER A 52 -12.21 -2.28 -4.12
N VAL A 53 -11.97 -2.90 -2.95
CA VAL A 53 -11.09 -4.07 -2.82
C VAL A 53 -11.55 -5.27 -3.65
N THR A 54 -12.85 -5.52 -3.77
CA THR A 54 -13.41 -6.63 -4.55
C THR A 54 -13.59 -6.29 -6.04
N LYS A 55 -13.65 -4.99 -6.38
CA LYS A 55 -13.89 -4.50 -7.74
C LYS A 55 -12.61 -4.18 -8.51
N ASP A 56 -11.62 -3.63 -7.80
CA ASP A 56 -10.33 -3.21 -8.34
C ASP A 56 -9.24 -3.35 -7.26
N PRO A 57 -8.84 -4.60 -6.92
CA PRO A 57 -7.90 -4.90 -5.85
C PRO A 57 -6.51 -4.30 -6.12
N VAL A 58 -6.08 -4.25 -7.38
CA VAL A 58 -4.75 -3.71 -7.74
C VAL A 58 -4.71 -2.20 -7.50
N LYS A 59 -5.70 -1.45 -7.98
CA LYS A 59 -5.76 0.00 -7.74
C LYS A 59 -5.91 0.30 -6.25
N ARG A 60 -6.72 -0.49 -5.52
CA ARG A 60 -6.86 -0.33 -4.06
C ARG A 60 -5.54 -0.63 -3.34
N GLY A 61 -4.84 -1.69 -3.70
CA GLY A 61 -3.54 -2.04 -3.12
C GLY A 61 -2.50 -0.94 -3.33
N ARG A 62 -2.42 -0.36 -4.54
CA ARG A 62 -1.53 0.77 -4.84
C ARG A 62 -1.76 1.98 -3.94
N ARG A 63 -3.01 2.29 -3.58
CA ARG A 63 -3.31 3.38 -2.63
C ARG A 63 -2.74 3.11 -1.23
N SER A 64 -2.85 1.88 -0.73
CA SER A 64 -2.23 1.50 0.55
C SER A 64 -0.71 1.55 0.50
N LEU A 65 -0.09 1.12 -0.61
CA LEU A 65 1.34 1.21 -0.77
C LEU A 65 1.80 2.67 -0.74
N VAL A 66 1.13 3.57 -1.48
CA VAL A 66 1.44 5.01 -1.43
C VAL A 66 1.35 5.55 -0.01
N TYR A 67 0.30 5.18 0.75
CA TYR A 67 0.20 5.54 2.16
C TYR A 67 1.42 5.08 2.96
N ILE A 68 1.79 3.80 2.85
CA ILE A 68 2.94 3.23 3.57
C ILE A 68 4.25 3.92 3.18
N TYR A 69 4.52 4.10 1.88
CA TYR A 69 5.72 4.77 1.40
C TYR A 69 5.81 6.22 1.88
N CYS A 70 4.70 6.97 1.86
CA CYS A 70 4.67 8.33 2.40
C CYS A 70 4.92 8.35 3.93
N MET A 71 4.35 7.40 4.68
CA MET A 71 4.57 7.31 6.13
C MET A 71 6.01 6.98 6.50
N VAL A 72 6.68 6.12 5.72
CA VAL A 72 8.06 5.67 6.00
C VAL A 72 9.12 6.62 5.44
N PHE A 73 8.95 7.09 4.20
CA PHE A 73 9.99 7.82 3.45
C PHE A 73 9.63 9.26 3.11
N GLY A 74 8.37 9.65 3.27
CA GLY A 74 7.90 10.97 2.84
C GLY A 74 8.43 12.13 3.69
N THR A 75 8.31 13.34 3.16
CA THR A 75 8.50 14.57 3.95
C THR A 75 7.37 14.76 4.96
N LYS A 76 7.48 15.77 5.83
CA LYS A 76 6.39 16.12 6.74
C LYS A 76 5.13 16.52 5.96
N GLU A 77 5.31 17.31 4.91
CA GLU A 77 4.23 17.82 4.07
C GLU A 77 3.52 16.68 3.34
N GLU A 78 4.27 15.70 2.83
CA GLU A 78 3.71 14.51 2.17
C GLU A 78 2.94 13.62 3.15
N ARG A 79 3.44 13.46 4.38
CA ARG A 79 2.71 12.74 5.45
C ARG A 79 1.41 13.44 5.82
N ASP A 80 1.45 14.75 6.05
CA ASP A 80 0.26 15.53 6.40
C ASP A 80 -0.78 15.48 5.26
N TYR A 81 -0.32 15.52 4.00
CA TYR A 81 -1.17 15.40 2.82
C TYR A 81 -1.82 14.01 2.72
N ILE A 82 -1.05 12.93 2.84
CA ILE A 82 -1.61 11.57 2.70
C ILE A 82 -2.56 11.23 3.86
N LEU A 83 -2.28 11.71 5.09
CA LEU A 83 -3.18 11.59 6.23
C LEU A 83 -4.52 12.29 5.95
N THR A 84 -4.48 13.50 5.39
CA THR A 84 -5.70 14.24 5.02
C THR A 84 -6.51 13.49 3.96
N LEU A 85 -5.87 12.92 2.94
CA LEU A 85 -6.55 12.13 1.91
C LEU A 85 -7.20 10.86 2.49
N THR A 86 -6.49 10.15 3.37
CA THR A 86 -7.02 8.96 4.04
C THR A 86 -8.21 9.31 4.92
N GLN A 87 -8.09 10.35 5.75
CA GLN A 87 -9.20 10.78 6.61
C GLN A 87 -10.42 11.23 5.80
N ASN A 88 -10.22 11.95 4.69
CA ASN A 88 -11.31 12.32 3.80
C ASN A 88 -12.02 11.09 3.22
N ALA A 89 -11.29 10.02 2.91
CA ALA A 89 -11.89 8.77 2.45
C ALA A 89 -12.71 8.08 3.55
N HIS A 90 -12.24 8.09 4.80
CA HIS A 90 -12.97 7.57 5.96
C HIS A 90 -14.22 8.39 6.28
N ASN A 91 -14.10 9.73 6.29
CA ASN A 91 -15.21 10.65 6.55
C ASN A 91 -16.39 10.45 5.58
N ASN A 92 -16.14 10.04 4.33
CA ASN A 92 -17.20 9.76 3.35
C ASN A 92 -18.11 8.58 3.75
N VAL A 93 -17.65 7.73 4.67
CA VAL A 93 -18.35 6.51 5.08
C VAL A 93 -18.52 6.39 6.59
N ALA A 94 -17.96 7.31 7.38
CA ALA A 94 -17.97 7.28 8.84
C ALA A 94 -19.38 7.20 9.46
N ASP A 95 -20.37 7.88 8.86
CA ASP A 95 -21.76 7.83 9.34
C ASP A 95 -22.44 6.45 9.17
N ILE A 96 -21.93 5.63 8.24
CA ILE A 96 -22.51 4.34 7.85
C ILE A 96 -21.61 3.16 8.26
N SER A 97 -20.33 3.44 8.54
CA SER A 97 -19.35 2.48 9.05
C SER A 97 -18.47 3.17 10.09
N PRO A 98 -18.94 3.29 11.35
CA PRO A 98 -18.16 3.90 12.42
C PRO A 98 -16.81 3.20 12.66
N GLU A 99 -16.70 1.93 12.26
CA GLU A 99 -15.50 1.10 12.37
C GLU A 99 -14.28 1.70 11.65
N VAL A 100 -14.48 2.56 10.64
CA VAL A 100 -13.36 3.18 9.91
C VAL A 100 -12.57 4.18 10.75
N ASP A 101 -13.20 4.75 11.78
CA ASP A 101 -12.60 5.69 12.72
C ASP A 101 -12.38 5.08 14.12
N ASP A 102 -12.60 3.78 14.28
CA ASP A 102 -12.28 3.06 15.52
C ASP A 102 -10.75 3.00 15.72
N PRO A 103 -10.20 3.60 16.79
CA PRO A 103 -8.76 3.63 17.03
C PRO A 103 -8.12 2.24 17.20
N GLU A 104 -8.83 1.28 17.76
CA GLU A 104 -8.32 -0.09 17.97
C GLU A 104 -8.30 -0.87 16.65
N LEU A 105 -9.29 -0.66 15.78
CA LEU A 105 -9.28 -1.25 14.43
C LEU A 105 -8.19 -0.62 13.55
N GLN A 106 -7.98 0.70 13.63
CA GLN A 106 -6.86 1.34 12.94
C GLN A 106 -5.51 0.82 13.45
N ARG A 107 -5.37 0.62 14.76
CA ARG A 107 -4.18 0.01 15.36
C ARG A 107 -3.95 -1.41 14.86
N TRP A 108 -5.00 -2.23 14.77
CA TRP A 108 -4.92 -3.57 14.18
C TRP A 108 -4.41 -3.54 12.73
N VAL A 109 -4.95 -2.64 11.92
CA VAL A 109 -4.53 -2.47 10.52
C VAL A 109 -3.06 -2.05 10.44
N ILE A 110 -2.62 -1.11 11.28
CA ILE A 110 -1.23 -0.64 11.28
C ILE A 110 -0.27 -1.72 11.79
N ALA A 111 -0.63 -2.45 12.84
CA ALA A 111 0.20 -3.51 13.43
C ALA A 111 0.43 -4.71 12.49
N THR A 112 -0.38 -4.84 11.46
CA THR A 112 -0.30 -5.92 10.47
C THR A 112 0.41 -5.51 9.18
N ILE A 113 0.89 -4.26 9.07
CA ILE A 113 1.69 -3.78 7.94
C ILE A 113 3.17 -4.14 8.17
N TYR A 114 3.80 -4.78 7.19
CA TYR A 114 5.24 -5.11 7.17
C TYR A 114 5.81 -5.08 5.76
#